data_AF-A0A3Q7IG59-F1
#
_entry.id   AF-A0A3Q7IG59-F1
#
_cell.length_a   1.000
_cell.length_b   1.000
_cell.length_c   1.000
_cell.angle_alpha   90.00
_cell.angle_beta   90.00
_cell.angle_gamma   90.00
#
_symmetry.space_group_name_H-M   'P 1'
#
loop_
_entity.id
_entity.type
_entity.pdbx_description
1 polymer ?
#
loop_
_entity_poly.entity_id
_entity_poly.type
_entity_poly.pdbx_seq_one_letter_code
_entity_poly.pdbx_strand_id
1 'polypeptide(L)'
;MMADMNDWIIYLKLNENDSELSIGRATYSKTLYLWDKASVNVTDFSTHFSFRINSQGRKLYVDGLTFFLSPTSSVIPDKHFSAGEGLGLASVDQQYSSKSHHFVVVEFDIFWNSYDPQGDHVGIDINSMQSVANVNFSCGSPDGTRTDT
;
A
#
# COMPACT_ATOMS: atom_id res chain seq x y z
N MET A 1 -6.13 11.18 9.47
CA MET A 1 -6.09 9.73 9.74
C MET A 1 -5.12 9.46 10.88
N MET A 2 -5.50 8.64 11.87
CA MET A 2 -4.55 8.05 12.83
C MET A 2 -4.49 6.56 12.52
N ALA A 3 -3.28 6.01 12.32
CA ALA A 3 -3.10 4.57 12.47
C ALA A 3 -3.30 4.28 13.96
N ASP A 4 -4.39 3.59 14.28
CA ASP A 4 -4.75 3.26 15.67
C ASP A 4 -4.59 1.76 15.88
N MET A 5 -4.20 1.36 17.09
CA MET A 5 -4.00 -0.03 17.46
C MET A 5 -4.99 -0.38 18.56
N ASN A 6 -5.98 -1.20 18.22
CA ASN A 6 -6.94 -1.75 19.17
C ASN A 6 -7.00 -3.27 18.99
N ASP A 7 -6.96 -4.02 20.10
CA ASP A 7 -7.01 -5.49 20.10
C ASP A 7 -6.02 -6.17 19.12
N TRP A 8 -4.78 -5.65 19.06
CA TRP A 8 -3.71 -6.13 18.15
C TRP A 8 -3.99 -5.93 16.66
N ILE A 9 -5.05 -5.22 16.30
CA ILE A 9 -5.39 -4.85 14.94
C ILE A 9 -4.94 -3.41 14.70
N ILE A 10 -4.19 -3.21 13.61
CA ILE A 10 -3.84 -1.88 13.12
C ILE A 10 -4.97 -1.43 12.20
N TYR A 11 -5.64 -0.34 12.59
CA TYR A 11 -6.68 0.29 11.79
C TYR A 11 -6.09 1.43 10.98
N LEU A 12 -6.09 1.26 9.66
CA LEU A 12 -5.86 2.34 8.71
C LEU A 12 -7.23 2.90 8.28
N LYS A 13 -7.92 3.60 9.19
CA LYS A 13 -9.35 3.98 9.01
C LYS A 13 -9.56 5.47 8.70
N LEU A 14 -10.60 5.74 7.90
CA LEU A 14 -11.32 7.03 7.89
C LEU A 14 -12.01 7.27 9.25
N ASN A 15 -12.09 8.53 9.69
CA ASN A 15 -13.07 8.89 10.73
C ASN A 15 -14.46 8.88 10.11
N GLU A 16 -15.46 8.34 10.81
CA GLU A 16 -16.82 8.09 10.29
C GLU A 16 -17.55 9.36 9.79
N ASN A 17 -17.07 10.55 10.16
CA ASN A 17 -17.65 11.84 9.80
C ASN A 17 -16.83 12.64 8.76
N ASP A 18 -15.71 12.10 8.28
CA ASP A 18 -14.85 12.82 7.32
C ASP A 18 -15.19 12.41 5.89
N SER A 19 -15.72 13.36 5.11
CA SER A 19 -15.85 13.24 3.65
C SER A 19 -14.53 13.54 2.92
N GLU A 20 -13.42 13.66 3.65
CA GLU A 20 -12.11 14.00 3.10
C GLU A 20 -11.29 12.78 2.67
N LEU A 21 -10.36 13.03 1.74
CA LEU A 21 -9.27 12.13 1.38
C LEU A 21 -8.50 11.68 2.63
N SER A 22 -8.25 10.38 2.74
CA SER A 22 -7.57 9.78 3.88
C SER A 22 -6.39 8.93 3.46
N ILE A 23 -5.31 9.07 4.20
CA ILE A 23 -4.05 8.34 4.01
C ILE A 23 -3.46 8.07 5.38
N GLY A 24 -2.84 6.91 5.54
CA GLY A 24 -1.82 6.78 6.56
C GLY A 24 -1.03 5.50 6.45
N ARG A 25 0.02 5.48 7.25
CA ARG A 25 1.05 4.45 7.23
C ARG A 25 1.38 4.04 8.64
N ALA A 26 1.66 2.76 8.82
CA ALA A 26 2.28 2.23 10.01
C ALA A 26 3.65 1.68 9.62
N THR A 27 4.70 2.05 10.35
CA THR A 27 6.07 1.60 10.09
C THR A 27 6.62 0.84 11.27
N TYR A 28 7.50 -0.12 10.99
CA TYR A 28 8.28 -0.77 12.04
C TYR A 28 9.24 0.23 12.66
N SER A 29 9.36 0.23 13.99
CA SER A 29 10.09 1.27 14.72
C SER A 29 11.61 1.19 14.60
N LYS A 30 12.15 0.07 14.09
CA LYS A 30 13.59 -0.10 13.85
C LYS A 30 13.89 -0.15 12.37
N THR A 31 15.02 0.45 12.00
CA THR A 31 15.55 0.39 10.64
C THR A 31 15.87 -1.06 10.25
N LEU A 32 15.43 -1.45 9.05
CA LEU A 32 15.83 -2.69 8.41
C LEU A 32 17.01 -2.43 7.46
N TYR A 33 18.12 -3.14 7.66
CA TYR A 33 19.29 -3.04 6.78
C TYR A 33 19.18 -4.05 5.63
N LEU A 34 18.77 -3.57 4.46
CA LEU A 34 18.48 -4.43 3.30
C LEU A 34 19.71 -4.84 2.49
N TRP A 35 20.79 -4.06 2.55
CA TRP A 35 22.03 -4.36 1.85
C TRP A 35 23.21 -3.57 2.45
N ASP A 36 24.42 -4.07 2.20
CA ASP A 36 25.66 -3.36 2.50
C ASP A 36 26.44 -3.09 1.21
N LYS A 37 26.74 -1.81 0.96
CA LYS A 37 27.45 -1.37 -0.24
C LYS A 37 28.89 -1.83 -0.27
N ALA A 38 29.55 -1.95 0.88
CA ALA A 38 30.96 -2.31 0.95
C ALA A 38 31.18 -3.80 0.62
N SER A 39 30.34 -4.68 1.18
CA SER A 39 30.40 -6.12 0.94
C SER A 39 29.58 -6.61 -0.26
N VAL A 40 28.66 -5.78 -0.79
CA VAL A 40 27.67 -6.17 -1.83
C VAL A 40 26.73 -7.27 -1.33
N ASN A 41 26.65 -7.47 -0.02
CA ASN A 41 25.72 -8.42 0.58
C ASN A 41 24.30 -7.83 0.60
N VAL A 42 23.32 -8.69 0.34
CA VAL A 42 21.89 -8.38 0.43
C VAL A 42 21.27 -9.19 1.57
N THR A 43 20.20 -8.65 2.14
CA THR A 43 19.47 -9.29 3.24
C THR A 43 18.19 -9.92 2.69
N ASP A 44 18.04 -11.22 2.90
CA ASP A 44 16.77 -11.90 2.68
C ASP A 44 15.79 -11.59 3.82
N PHE A 45 14.52 -11.40 3.48
CA PHE A 45 13.46 -11.23 4.48
C PHE A 45 12.21 -11.98 4.06
N SER A 46 11.39 -12.33 5.04
CA SER A 46 10.04 -12.83 4.86
C SER A 46 9.10 -12.08 5.80
N THR A 47 7.89 -11.83 5.34
CA THR A 47 6.85 -11.21 6.14
C THR A 47 5.56 -12.00 5.97
N HIS A 48 4.75 -12.05 7.02
CA HIS A 48 3.43 -12.65 6.99
C HIS A 48 2.49 -11.75 7.79
N PHE A 49 1.37 -11.40 7.17
CA PHE A 49 0.33 -10.59 7.80
C PHE A 49 -1.02 -11.02 7.25
N SER A 50 -2.06 -10.81 8.04
CA SER A 50 -3.44 -10.91 7.59
C SER A 50 -4.06 -9.54 7.66
N PHE A 51 -4.89 -9.20 6.68
CA PHE A 51 -5.59 -7.93 6.63
C PHE A 51 -7.04 -8.16 6.16
N ARG A 52 -7.86 -7.13 6.37
CA ARG A 52 -9.23 -7.10 5.86
C ARG A 52 -9.52 -5.70 5.35
N ILE A 53 -9.98 -5.61 4.11
CA ILE A 53 -10.58 -4.40 3.56
C ILE A 53 -12.09 -4.52 3.75
N ASN A 54 -12.71 -3.51 4.35
CA ASN A 54 -14.16 -3.50 4.62
C ASN A 54 -14.80 -2.27 4.01
N SER A 55 -15.54 -2.46 2.92
CA SER A 55 -16.30 -1.39 2.25
C SER A 55 -17.53 -0.91 3.04
N GLN A 56 -17.89 -1.60 4.12
CA GLN A 56 -19.11 -1.35 4.91
C GLN A 56 -20.39 -1.36 4.05
N GLY A 57 -20.41 -2.20 3.01
CA GLY A 57 -21.54 -2.31 2.08
C GLY A 57 -21.63 -1.18 1.06
N ARG A 58 -20.63 -0.30 0.97
CA ARG A 58 -20.56 0.73 -0.09
C ARG A 58 -20.32 0.06 -1.44
N LYS A 59 -21.05 0.52 -2.47
CA LYS A 59 -20.87 0.06 -3.86
C LYS A 59 -19.56 0.52 -4.46
N LEU A 60 -19.13 1.73 -4.10
CA LEU A 60 -17.81 2.25 -4.43
C LEU A 60 -16.89 1.98 -3.24
N TYR A 61 -15.84 1.23 -3.47
CA TYR A 61 -14.81 0.87 -2.50
C TYR A 61 -13.46 1.24 -3.09
N VAL A 62 -12.67 2.00 -2.32
CA VAL A 62 -11.42 2.62 -2.75
C VAL A 62 -10.49 2.76 -1.54
N ASP A 63 -9.17 2.88 -1.68
CA ASP A 63 -8.37 2.76 -2.92
C ASP A 63 -7.51 1.50 -2.89
N GLY A 64 -6.85 1.20 -1.76
CA GLY A 64 -6.05 -0.02 -1.63
C GLY A 64 -5.30 -0.12 -0.30
N LEU A 65 -4.46 -1.15 -0.18
CA LEU A 65 -3.53 -1.36 0.93
C LEU A 65 -2.14 -1.69 0.38
N THR A 66 -1.08 -1.19 1.04
CA THR A 66 0.30 -1.48 0.64
C THR A 66 1.13 -2.06 1.78
N PHE A 67 1.97 -3.04 1.45
CA PHE A 67 3.19 -3.34 2.20
C PHE A 67 4.36 -2.71 1.45
N PHE A 68 5.17 -1.89 2.13
CA PHE A 68 6.21 -1.12 1.46
C PHE A 68 7.56 -1.18 2.18
N LEU A 69 8.62 -1.06 1.39
CA LEU A 69 9.97 -0.75 1.85
C LEU A 69 10.35 0.62 1.30
N SER A 70 10.76 1.53 2.17
CA SER A 70 11.21 2.88 1.78
C SER A 70 12.37 3.35 2.66
N PRO A 71 13.14 4.37 2.23
CA PRO A 71 14.17 4.98 3.06
C PRO A 71 13.61 5.43 4.41
N THR A 72 14.43 5.37 5.46
CA THR A 72 14.04 5.76 6.83
C THR A 72 13.57 7.21 6.95
N SER A 73 13.96 8.08 6.01
CA SER A 73 13.53 9.46 5.90
C SER A 73 12.22 9.66 5.15
N SER A 74 11.56 8.59 4.69
CA SER A 74 10.31 8.68 3.93
C SER A 74 9.18 9.21 4.80
N VAL A 75 8.57 10.31 4.38
CA VAL A 75 7.35 10.88 4.97
C VAL A 75 6.18 10.66 4.02
N ILE A 76 4.94 10.71 4.54
CA ILE A 76 3.77 10.76 3.67
C ILE A 76 3.87 12.09 2.92
N PRO A 77 3.80 12.11 1.58
CA PRO A 77 3.72 13.38 0.84
C PRO A 77 2.44 14.13 1.25
N ASP A 78 2.28 15.37 0.78
CA ASP A 78 1.06 16.11 1.10
C ASP A 78 -0.19 15.30 0.67
N LYS A 79 -1.12 15.12 1.61
CA LYS A 79 -2.30 14.25 1.44
C LYS A 79 -3.18 14.68 0.28
N HIS A 80 -3.15 15.97 -0.08
CA HIS A 80 -3.92 16.51 -1.20
C HIS A 80 -3.39 16.04 -2.55
N PHE A 81 -2.16 15.49 -2.59
CA PHE A 81 -1.51 15.04 -3.81
C PHE A 81 -1.14 13.56 -3.80
N SER A 82 -1.23 12.87 -2.66
CA SER A 82 -0.79 11.47 -2.50
C SER A 82 -1.87 10.51 -2.01
N ALA A 83 -3.09 10.99 -1.81
CA ALA A 83 -4.23 10.16 -1.49
C ALA A 83 -4.74 9.41 -2.71
N GLY A 84 -5.61 8.43 -2.46
CA GLY A 84 -6.18 7.61 -3.50
C GLY A 84 -5.11 6.74 -4.17
N GLU A 85 -5.01 6.85 -5.49
CA GLU A 85 -4.07 6.14 -6.36
C GLU A 85 -2.59 6.30 -5.95
N GLY A 86 -2.24 7.35 -5.18
CA GLY A 86 -0.88 7.51 -4.66
C GLY A 86 -0.55 6.60 -3.48
N LEU A 87 -1.56 5.95 -2.87
CA LEU A 87 -1.52 5.05 -1.71
C LEU A 87 -0.62 5.55 -0.54
N GLY A 88 -0.45 6.87 -0.41
CA GLY A 88 0.42 7.50 0.58
C GLY A 88 1.92 7.36 0.34
N LEU A 89 2.33 6.97 -0.87
CA LEU A 89 3.70 6.68 -1.28
C LEU A 89 4.21 7.63 -2.35
N ALA A 90 3.35 8.06 -3.28
CA ALA A 90 3.71 8.97 -4.37
C ALA A 90 2.71 10.12 -4.48
N SER A 91 3.23 11.33 -4.71
CA SER A 91 2.41 12.46 -5.17
C SER A 91 2.04 12.29 -6.66
N VAL A 92 1.02 13.00 -7.14
CA VAL A 92 0.56 12.97 -8.56
C VAL A 92 1.70 13.10 -9.58
N ASP A 93 2.69 13.96 -9.31
CA ASP A 93 3.85 14.18 -10.19
C ASP A 93 4.92 13.06 -10.14
N GLN A 94 4.76 12.10 -9.24
CA GLN A 94 5.73 11.04 -8.95
C GLN A 94 5.18 9.63 -9.20
N GLN A 95 3.89 9.50 -9.52
CA GLN A 95 3.20 8.21 -9.71
C GLN A 95 3.86 7.32 -10.76
N TYR A 96 4.35 7.88 -11.87
CA TYR A 96 4.77 7.06 -13.02
C TYR A 96 6.28 6.80 -13.11
N SER A 97 7.10 7.58 -12.42
CA SER A 97 8.55 7.37 -12.31
C SER A 97 9.14 8.50 -11.47
N SER A 98 9.83 8.16 -10.38
CA SER A 98 10.58 9.15 -9.61
C SER A 98 12.01 8.73 -9.36
N LYS A 99 12.96 9.59 -9.76
CA LYS A 99 14.39 9.41 -9.41
C LYS A 99 14.70 9.79 -7.96
N SER A 100 13.79 10.49 -7.29
CA SER A 100 13.99 11.04 -5.95
C SER A 100 13.16 10.35 -4.87
N HIS A 101 12.20 9.51 -5.26
CA HIS A 101 11.32 8.78 -4.33
C HIS A 101 11.50 7.29 -4.54
N HIS A 102 12.20 6.68 -3.59
CA HIS A 102 12.55 5.27 -3.65
C HIS A 102 11.61 4.43 -2.79
N PHE A 103 10.96 3.46 -3.40
CA PHE A 103 10.15 2.48 -2.70
C PHE A 103 10.03 1.19 -3.50
N VAL A 104 9.80 0.10 -2.78
CA VAL A 104 9.33 -1.18 -3.33
C VAL A 104 8.05 -1.54 -2.60
N VAL A 105 7.03 -1.92 -3.34
CA VAL A 105 5.68 -2.11 -2.83
C VAL A 105 5.12 -3.44 -3.28
N VAL A 106 4.38 -4.08 -2.37
CA VAL A 106 3.33 -5.02 -2.72
C VAL A 106 2.01 -4.34 -2.44
N GLU A 107 1.23 -4.07 -3.48
CA GLU A 107 -0.07 -3.42 -3.37
C GLU A 107 -1.21 -4.44 -3.49
N PHE A 108 -2.27 -4.16 -2.76
CA PHE A 108 -3.57 -4.81 -2.87
C PHE A 108 -4.54 -3.72 -3.30
N ASP A 109 -4.66 -3.56 -4.61
CA ASP A 109 -5.46 -2.52 -5.23
C ASP A 109 -6.88 -3.02 -5.49
N ILE A 110 -7.84 -2.23 -5.03
CA ILE A 110 -9.28 -2.52 -5.13
C ILE A 110 -9.99 -1.46 -5.95
N PHE A 111 -9.24 -0.57 -6.61
CA PHE A 111 -9.80 0.50 -7.41
C PHE A 111 -9.03 0.66 -8.71
N TRP A 112 -9.73 0.47 -9.82
CA TRP A 112 -9.11 0.54 -11.14
C TRP A 112 -8.78 1.97 -11.57
N ASN A 113 -7.49 2.28 -11.74
CA ASN A 113 -6.97 3.44 -12.47
C ASN A 113 -6.63 3.07 -13.93
N SER A 114 -6.38 4.09 -14.76
CA SER A 114 -6.21 3.91 -16.22
C SER A 114 -4.97 3.09 -16.62
N TYR A 115 -4.00 2.95 -15.71
CA TYR A 115 -2.77 2.18 -15.89
C TYR A 115 -2.83 0.78 -15.29
N ASP A 116 -3.93 0.43 -14.61
CA ASP A 116 -4.12 -0.85 -13.94
C ASP A 116 -4.71 -1.92 -14.86
N PRO A 117 -4.43 -3.20 -14.57
CA PRO A 117 -5.21 -4.28 -15.14
C PRO A 117 -6.69 -4.14 -14.74
N GLN A 118 -7.60 -4.65 -15.56
CA GLN A 118 -9.03 -4.51 -15.29
C GLN A 118 -9.46 -5.29 -14.03
N GLY A 119 -10.01 -4.58 -13.03
CA GLY A 119 -10.51 -5.16 -11.78
C GLY A 119 -9.52 -5.03 -10.63
N ASP A 120 -9.82 -5.64 -9.49
CA ASP A 120 -8.92 -5.63 -8.33
C ASP A 120 -7.65 -6.46 -8.64
N HIS A 121 -6.47 -6.01 -8.21
CA HIS A 121 -5.20 -6.69 -8.46
C HIS A 121 -4.22 -6.63 -7.29
N VAL A 122 -3.30 -7.60 -7.27
CA VAL A 122 -2.09 -7.55 -6.46
C VAL A 122 -0.94 -7.13 -7.36
N GLY A 123 -0.24 -6.08 -6.99
CA GLY A 123 0.84 -5.47 -7.78
C GLY A 123 2.19 -5.52 -7.07
N ILE A 124 3.26 -5.55 -7.87
CA ILE A 124 4.63 -5.26 -7.42
C ILE A 124 5.05 -3.96 -8.09
N ASP A 125 5.39 -2.96 -7.28
CA ASP A 125 5.73 -1.63 -7.79
C ASP A 125 7.12 -1.20 -7.34
N ILE A 126 7.85 -0.54 -8.25
CA ILE A 126 9.25 -0.17 -8.06
C ILE A 126 9.42 1.30 -8.49
N ASN A 127 9.48 2.20 -7.51
CA ASN A 127 9.62 3.66 -7.70
C ASN A 127 8.54 4.30 -8.62
N SER A 128 7.40 3.64 -8.75
CA SER A 128 6.22 4.03 -9.51
C SER A 128 5.01 3.29 -8.90
N MET A 129 3.81 3.86 -9.00
CA MET A 129 2.54 3.20 -8.70
C MET A 129 2.03 2.33 -9.87
N GLN A 130 2.65 2.39 -11.05
CA GLN A 130 2.34 1.44 -12.10
C GLN A 130 3.11 0.15 -11.85
N SER A 131 2.40 -0.95 -11.56
CA SER A 131 3.04 -2.22 -11.24
C SER A 131 3.91 -2.74 -12.38
N VAL A 132 5.10 -3.22 -12.04
CA VAL A 132 5.98 -3.93 -12.98
C VAL A 132 5.53 -5.37 -13.20
N ALA A 133 4.74 -5.91 -12.28
CA ALA A 133 4.07 -7.20 -12.37
C ALA A 133 2.77 -7.15 -11.55
N ASN A 134 1.69 -7.74 -12.07
CA ASN A 134 0.42 -7.80 -11.37
C ASN A 134 -0.32 -9.11 -11.65
N VAL A 135 -1.30 -9.41 -10.79
CA VAL A 135 -2.26 -10.48 -10.98
C VAL A 135 -3.62 -10.02 -10.48
N ASN A 136 -4.65 -10.20 -11.30
CA ASN A 136 -6.02 -9.94 -10.88
C ASN A 136 -6.39 -10.86 -9.72
N PHE A 137 -7.05 -10.32 -8.70
CA PHE A 137 -7.66 -11.12 -7.65
C PHE A 137 -9.12 -10.76 -7.51
N SER A 138 -9.95 -11.74 -7.15
CA SER A 138 -11.36 -11.50 -6.89
C SER A 138 -11.56 -11.27 -5.40
N CYS A 139 -11.62 -10.00 -4.97
CA CYS A 139 -12.05 -9.65 -3.63
C CYS A 139 -13.57 -9.90 -3.50
N GLY A 140 -13.98 -11.10 -3.07
CA GLY A 140 -15.42 -11.32 -2.82
C GLY A 140 -15.99 -12.72 -2.93
N SER A 141 -15.25 -13.78 -2.58
CA SER A 141 -15.97 -14.97 -2.14
C SER A 141 -16.69 -14.61 -0.82
N PRO A 142 -18.03 -14.78 -0.72
CA PRO A 142 -18.83 -14.40 0.46
C PRO A 142 -18.33 -14.98 1.79
N ASP A 143 -17.51 -16.03 1.71
CA ASP A 143 -17.06 -16.83 2.84
C ASP A 143 -15.70 -16.42 3.42
N GLY A 144 -15.11 -15.30 2.98
CA GLY A 144 -13.82 -14.86 3.51
C GLY A 144 -12.74 -15.92 3.31
N THR A 145 -12.71 -16.53 2.11
CA THR A 145 -11.76 -17.59 1.79
C THR A 145 -10.34 -17.08 1.94
N ARG A 146 -9.66 -17.61 2.95
CA ARG A 146 -8.22 -17.49 3.17
C ARG A 146 -7.50 -17.89 1.88
N THR A 147 -6.72 -16.99 1.29
CA THR A 147 -5.99 -17.22 0.03
C THR A 147 -4.58 -17.78 0.24
N ASP A 148 -4.20 -18.05 1.48
CA ASP A 148 -2.94 -18.73 1.81
C ASP A 148 -3.08 -20.23 1.49
N THR A 149 -2.46 -20.68 0.39
CA THR A 149 -2.21 -22.12 0.12
C THR A 149 -1.08 -22.66 0.99
#